data_AF-A0AAV3APT8-F1
#
_entry.id   AF-A0AAV3APT8-F1
#
_cell.length_a   1.000
_cell.length_b   1.000
_cell.length_c   1.000
_cell.angle_alpha   90.00
_cell.angle_beta   90.00
_cell.angle_gamma   90.00
#
_symmetry.space_group_name_H-M   'P 1'
#
loop_
_entity.id
_entity.type
_entity.pdbx_description
1 polymer ?
#
loop_
_entity_poly.entity_id
_entity_poly.type
_entity_poly.pdbx_seq_one_letter_code
_entity_poly.pdbx_strand_id
1 'polypeptide(L)'
;MTWSSTMSSGYSSLEEDSEEFYFTAKTSFKRSPWKASRGQHEVEKERDPLSYLSKEETKEKIQLYNAAVTDKLKMTLNSNGIYTGFIKVQMELRRPITVRARANVQSHANGNGNNTAFYMPKGSINILHISSTNTVREVIEALLKKFLVADNPAKFALYKRCQKEDQVYMCRLSDREHPLYLRLVAGPNLETLSFVLREHETGDVMWEAFTVPELQNFLRILDKEEEEQLQSLKRRYSSYKEKLEEALSGVHKPG
;
A
#
# COMPACT_ATOMS: atom_id res chain seq x y z
N MET A 1 -66.35 26.24 41.22
CA MET A 1 -66.51 24.79 41.09
C MET A 1 -65.50 24.31 40.06
N THR A 2 -64.38 23.73 40.53
CA THR A 2 -63.85 22.38 40.19
C THR A 2 -63.32 22.27 38.74
N TRP A 3 -62.00 22.29 38.47
CA TRP A 3 -61.04 21.13 38.52
C TRP A 3 -61.70 19.83 38.02
N SER A 4 -61.16 19.07 37.07
CA SER A 4 -59.79 18.57 36.84
C SER A 4 -59.69 18.00 35.40
N SER A 5 -58.62 18.20 34.64
CA SER A 5 -57.42 17.32 34.49
C SER A 5 -57.69 15.82 34.39
N THR A 6 -56.87 15.13 33.57
CA THR A 6 -56.24 13.78 33.74
C THR A 6 -56.19 13.07 32.35
N MET A 7 -55.03 13.04 31.67
CA MET A 7 -54.07 11.90 31.53
C MET A 7 -54.12 11.28 30.11
N SER A 8 -53.11 10.61 29.54
CA SER A 8 -51.76 10.21 29.97
C SER A 8 -50.98 9.69 28.75
N SER A 9 -49.65 9.77 28.91
CA SER A 9 -48.53 9.02 28.32
C SER A 9 -48.73 8.01 27.17
N GLY A 10 -47.71 7.95 26.31
CA GLY A 10 -47.29 6.67 25.72
C GLY A 10 -46.08 6.80 24.78
N TYR A 11 -44.90 6.41 25.28
CA TYR A 11 -43.76 5.73 24.62
C TYR A 11 -43.32 6.17 23.19
N SER A 12 -42.11 6.69 22.97
CA SER A 12 -40.81 5.97 22.89
C SER A 12 -40.76 4.89 21.80
N SER A 13 -39.97 5.09 20.74
CA SER A 13 -39.31 4.01 20.00
C SER A 13 -38.20 4.51 19.06
N LEU A 14 -36.96 4.13 19.41
CA LEU A 14 -35.77 3.76 18.61
C LEU A 14 -35.28 4.69 17.48
N GLU A 15 -34.04 5.18 17.48
CA GLU A 15 -32.71 4.51 17.38
C GLU A 15 -32.40 3.83 16.04
N GLU A 16 -31.11 3.88 15.70
CA GLU A 16 -30.37 3.42 14.50
C GLU A 16 -30.24 4.50 13.40
N ASP A 17 -29.07 5.06 13.08
CA ASP A 17 -27.76 4.42 13.01
C ASP A 17 -26.64 5.47 13.17
N SER A 18 -25.74 5.26 14.12
CA SER A 18 -24.55 6.07 14.36
C SER A 18 -23.35 5.13 14.50
N GLU A 19 -22.92 4.54 13.38
CA GLU A 19 -21.62 3.91 13.28
C GLU A 19 -20.59 4.86 12.64
N GLU A 20 -20.19 5.88 13.40
CA GLU A 20 -18.89 6.52 13.16
C GLU A 20 -17.81 5.63 13.79
N PHE A 21 -17.13 4.87 12.94
CA PHE A 21 -15.96 4.05 13.28
C PHE A 21 -14.81 4.92 13.78
N TYR A 22 -14.65 5.01 15.10
CA TYR A 22 -13.42 5.53 15.71
C TYR A 22 -12.30 4.49 15.59
N PHE A 23 -11.36 4.70 14.67
CA PHE A 23 -10.06 4.02 14.69
C PHE A 23 -9.17 4.64 15.78
N THR A 24 -9.39 4.25 17.03
CA THR A 24 -8.45 4.57 18.11
C THR A 24 -7.28 3.60 18.03
N ALA A 25 -6.10 4.09 17.66
CA ALA A 25 -4.85 3.32 17.73
C ALA A 25 -4.61 2.88 19.18
N LYS A 26 -4.87 1.59 19.47
CA LYS A 26 -4.53 0.99 20.77
C LYS A 26 -3.02 0.77 20.83
N THR A 27 -2.30 1.74 21.38
CA THR A 27 -0.99 1.48 21.98
C THR A 27 -1.25 0.84 23.35
N SER A 28 -0.88 -0.42 23.50
CA SER A 28 -1.03 -1.14 24.77
C SER A 28 0.29 -1.83 25.09
N PHE A 29 1.17 -1.07 25.74
CA PHE A 29 2.28 -1.62 26.51
C PHE A 29 1.71 -2.40 27.71
N LYS A 30 1.76 -3.72 27.65
CA LYS A 30 1.72 -4.58 28.85
C LYS A 30 2.74 -5.70 28.71
N ARG A 31 3.84 -5.57 29.47
CA ARG A 31 4.77 -6.67 29.76
C ARG A 31 4.10 -7.63 30.76
N SER A 32 4.08 -8.92 30.43
CA SER A 32 3.95 -10.00 31.41
C SER A 32 5.27 -10.76 31.45
N PRO A 33 5.79 -11.16 32.63
CA PRO A 33 6.95 -12.03 32.71
C PRO A 33 6.57 -13.46 32.30
N TRP A 34 7.57 -14.33 32.22
CA TRP A 34 7.60 -15.74 32.66
C TRP A 34 8.35 -16.65 31.67
N LYS A 35 9.45 -17.17 32.22
CA LYS A 35 10.23 -18.38 31.88
C LYS A 35 11.25 -18.31 30.75
N ALA A 36 12.49 -18.13 31.22
CA ALA A 36 13.72 -18.51 30.54
C ALA A 36 13.68 -19.99 30.12
N SER A 37 13.82 -20.21 28.81
CA SER A 37 14.51 -21.39 28.29
C SER A 37 15.71 -20.87 27.51
N ARG A 38 16.91 -21.24 27.97
CA ARG A 38 18.15 -20.97 27.25
C ARG A 38 18.11 -21.78 25.96
N GLY A 39 17.94 -21.10 24.84
CA GLY A 39 18.20 -21.60 23.49
C GLY A 39 18.94 -20.50 22.76
N GLN A 40 20.03 -20.86 22.12
CA GLN A 40 21.07 -19.95 21.63
C GLN A 40 20.52 -18.87 20.69
N HIS A 41 20.95 -17.62 20.91
CA HIS A 41 20.85 -16.55 19.94
C HIS A 41 21.76 -16.91 18.75
N GLU A 42 21.20 -17.54 17.72
CA GLU A 42 21.77 -17.46 16.38
C GLU A 42 21.17 -16.22 15.73
N VAL A 43 22.04 -15.24 15.52
CA VAL A 43 21.75 -14.01 14.78
C VAL A 43 21.31 -14.42 13.38
N GLU A 44 20.01 -14.35 13.08
CA GLU A 44 19.50 -14.39 11.71
C GLU A 44 19.97 -13.12 11.00
N LYS A 45 21.21 -13.22 10.51
CA LYS A 45 21.79 -12.34 9.51
C LYS A 45 20.79 -12.28 8.35
N GLU A 46 20.29 -11.08 8.00
CA GLU A 46 19.58 -10.84 6.75
C GLU A 46 20.35 -11.52 5.62
N ARG A 47 19.88 -12.68 5.19
CA ARG A 47 20.47 -13.45 4.10
C ARG A 47 19.87 -12.92 2.81
N ASP A 48 20.73 -12.49 1.89
CA ASP A 48 20.35 -12.11 0.54
C ASP A 48 19.39 -13.15 -0.09
N PRO A 49 18.25 -12.73 -0.66
CA PRO A 49 17.27 -13.63 -1.28
C PRO A 49 17.78 -14.33 -2.56
N LEU A 50 19.03 -14.09 -2.97
CA LEU A 50 19.68 -14.70 -4.13
C LEU A 50 20.20 -16.13 -3.90
N SER A 51 20.21 -16.62 -2.65
CA SER A 51 20.94 -17.84 -2.24
C SER A 51 20.14 -19.14 -2.27
N TYR A 52 19.24 -19.37 -3.24
CA TYR A 52 18.37 -20.56 -3.21
C TYR A 52 18.55 -21.57 -4.35
N LEU A 53 19.21 -21.24 -5.46
CA LEU A 53 19.48 -22.22 -6.52
C LEU A 53 20.97 -22.23 -6.86
N SER A 54 21.55 -23.42 -6.93
CA SER A 54 22.86 -23.65 -7.50
C SER A 54 22.88 -23.32 -9.01
N LYS A 55 24.08 -23.25 -9.59
CA LYS A 55 24.23 -22.99 -11.04
C LYS A 55 23.62 -24.12 -11.87
N GLU A 56 23.79 -25.35 -11.40
CA GLU A 56 23.26 -26.56 -12.00
C GLU A 56 21.73 -26.57 -11.95
N GLU A 57 21.13 -26.30 -10.77
CA GLU A 57 19.67 -26.22 -10.62
C GLU A 57 19.07 -25.08 -11.46
N THR A 58 19.76 -23.94 -11.54
CA THR A 58 19.33 -22.82 -12.39
C THR A 58 19.29 -23.24 -13.86
N LYS A 59 20.34 -23.94 -14.33
CA LYS A 59 20.41 -24.44 -15.70
C LYS A 59 19.30 -25.45 -15.99
N GLU A 60 19.06 -26.38 -15.09
CA GLU A 60 17.99 -27.38 -15.21
C GLU A 60 16.62 -26.71 -15.24
N LYS A 61 16.33 -25.79 -14.31
CA LYS A 61 15.07 -25.05 -14.30
C LYS A 61 14.86 -24.26 -15.59
N ILE A 62 15.90 -23.64 -16.15
CA ILE A 62 15.78 -22.91 -17.42
C ILE A 62 15.44 -23.87 -18.57
N GLN A 63 16.03 -25.06 -18.59
CA GLN A 63 15.71 -26.07 -19.61
C GLN A 63 14.24 -26.53 -19.49
N LEU A 64 13.80 -26.86 -18.27
CA LEU A 64 12.41 -27.24 -18.00
C LEU A 64 11.43 -26.12 -18.36
N TYR A 65 11.76 -24.88 -17.98
CA TYR A 65 10.98 -23.69 -18.33
C TYR A 65 10.86 -23.57 -19.85
N ASN A 66 11.97 -23.60 -20.57
CA ASN A 66 12.01 -23.43 -22.03
C ASN A 66 11.34 -24.58 -22.80
N ALA A 67 11.27 -25.77 -22.23
CA ALA A 67 10.55 -26.91 -22.78
C ALA A 67 9.02 -26.77 -22.58
N ALA A 68 8.59 -26.20 -21.46
CA ALA A 68 7.18 -25.97 -21.14
C ALA A 68 6.61 -24.68 -21.74
N VAL A 69 7.45 -23.73 -22.14
CA VAL A 69 7.04 -22.47 -22.79
C VAL A 69 6.37 -22.76 -24.14
N THR A 70 5.13 -22.31 -24.29
CA THR A 70 4.35 -22.41 -25.53
C THR A 70 4.54 -21.21 -26.46
N ASP A 71 4.96 -20.06 -25.93
CA ASP A 71 5.24 -18.86 -26.71
C ASP A 71 6.74 -18.75 -27.07
N LYS A 72 7.17 -17.63 -27.65
CA LYS A 72 8.60 -17.41 -27.99
C LYS A 72 9.40 -16.81 -26.83
N LEU A 73 8.83 -16.69 -25.63
CA LEU A 73 9.40 -15.95 -24.50
C LEU A 73 10.25 -16.84 -23.61
N LYS A 74 11.34 -17.36 -24.17
CA LYS A 74 12.28 -18.25 -23.50
C LYS A 74 13.27 -17.50 -22.60
N MET A 75 13.87 -18.22 -21.66
CA MET A 75 14.99 -17.75 -20.84
C MET A 75 16.32 -18.21 -21.42
N THR A 76 17.35 -17.40 -21.27
CA THR A 76 18.72 -17.69 -21.76
C THR A 76 19.70 -17.55 -20.61
N LEU A 77 20.51 -18.58 -20.39
CA LEU A 77 21.59 -18.54 -19.41
C LEU A 77 22.89 -18.04 -20.07
N ASN A 78 23.48 -16.98 -19.55
CA ASN A 78 24.76 -16.47 -20.04
C ASN A 78 25.94 -17.16 -19.35
N SER A 79 27.13 -17.04 -19.94
CA SER A 79 28.38 -17.62 -19.43
C SER A 79 28.80 -17.09 -18.06
N ASN A 80 28.37 -15.88 -17.71
CA ASN A 80 28.62 -15.25 -16.39
C ASN A 80 27.68 -15.78 -15.28
N GLY A 81 26.76 -16.71 -15.60
CA GLY A 81 25.77 -17.25 -14.65
C GLY A 81 24.52 -16.40 -14.48
N ILE A 82 24.46 -15.22 -15.09
CA ILE A 82 23.25 -14.38 -15.14
C ILE A 82 22.37 -14.92 -16.26
N TYR A 83 21.09 -15.15 -15.97
CA TYR A 83 20.11 -15.50 -17.00
C TYR A 83 19.21 -14.32 -17.32
N THR A 84 18.74 -14.26 -18.55
CA THR A 84 17.77 -13.27 -19.01
C THR A 84 16.50 -13.95 -19.48
N GLY A 85 15.40 -13.22 -19.51
CA GLY A 85 14.13 -13.75 -19.95
C GLY A 85 13.06 -12.69 -19.92
N PHE A 86 11.82 -13.13 -20.05
CA PHE A 86 10.69 -12.21 -20.16
C PHE A 86 9.74 -12.36 -18.96
N ILE A 87 9.18 -11.24 -18.54
CA ILE A 87 8.05 -11.20 -17.62
C ILE A 87 6.89 -10.42 -18.25
N LYS A 88 5.66 -10.84 -17.96
CA LYS A 88 4.44 -10.13 -18.32
C LYS A 88 3.91 -9.43 -17.07
N VAL A 89 3.79 -8.12 -17.12
CA VAL A 89 3.27 -7.30 -16.02
C VAL A 89 1.97 -6.64 -16.48
N GLN A 90 0.88 -6.94 -15.79
CA GLN A 90 -0.40 -6.29 -16.00
C GLN A 90 -0.40 -4.93 -15.29
N MET A 91 -0.70 -3.87 -16.03
CA MET A 91 -0.75 -2.51 -15.50
C MET A 91 -2.18 -2.19 -15.03
N GLU A 92 -2.36 -1.99 -13.73
CA GLU A 92 -3.64 -1.64 -13.10
C GLU A 92 -3.48 -0.34 -12.29
N LEU A 93 -3.28 0.75 -13.01
CA LEU A 93 -3.16 2.10 -12.43
C LEU A 93 -4.54 2.76 -12.37
N ARG A 94 -4.80 3.54 -11.32
CA ARG A 94 -6.10 4.17 -11.02
C ARG A 94 -5.91 5.68 -10.85
N ARG A 95 -5.70 6.41 -11.94
CA ARG A 95 -5.87 7.88 -12.03
C ARG A 95 -5.68 8.30 -13.49
N PRO A 96 -6.09 9.52 -13.90
CA PRO A 96 -5.48 10.15 -15.06
C PRO A 96 -3.98 10.26 -14.75
N ILE A 97 -3.17 9.48 -15.45
CA ILE A 97 -1.74 9.46 -15.20
C ILE A 97 -1.19 10.77 -15.74
N THR A 98 -0.44 11.49 -14.91
CA THR A 98 0.23 12.70 -15.36
C THR A 98 1.42 12.29 -16.22
N VAL A 99 1.29 12.47 -17.54
CA VAL A 99 2.34 12.15 -18.51
C VAL A 99 3.08 13.43 -18.87
N ARG A 100 4.41 13.40 -18.81
CA ARG A 100 5.22 14.48 -19.40
C ARG A 100 5.08 14.41 -20.92
N ALA A 101 4.61 15.49 -21.55
CA ALA A 101 4.54 15.57 -23.00
C ALA A 101 5.91 15.28 -23.63
N ARG A 102 5.95 14.44 -24.67
CA ARG A 102 7.15 14.30 -25.52
C ARG A 102 7.47 15.68 -26.09
N ALA A 103 8.64 16.20 -25.77
CA ALA A 103 9.15 17.45 -26.31
C ALA A 103 9.41 17.28 -27.82
N ASN A 104 8.36 17.45 -28.63
CA ASN A 104 8.49 17.53 -30.08
C ASN A 104 7.30 18.29 -30.68
N VAL A 105 6.97 19.47 -30.15
CA VAL A 105 6.40 20.58 -30.93
C VAL A 105 6.90 21.87 -30.28
N GLN A 106 7.60 22.68 -31.06
CA GLN A 106 7.96 24.05 -30.72
C GLN A 106 6.66 24.83 -30.44
N SER A 107 6.43 25.22 -29.19
CA SER A 107 5.50 26.29 -28.88
C SER A 107 6.08 27.10 -27.74
N HIS A 108 6.53 28.31 -28.08
CA HIS A 108 6.89 29.35 -27.15
C HIS A 108 5.66 29.73 -26.32
N ALA A 109 5.57 29.25 -25.07
CA ALA A 109 4.77 29.89 -24.05
C ALA A 109 5.29 29.55 -22.66
N ASN A 110 5.57 30.63 -21.94
CA ASN A 110 5.84 30.81 -20.53
C ASN A 110 5.23 29.76 -19.57
N GLY A 111 6.04 29.23 -18.65
CA GLY A 111 5.63 28.82 -17.29
C GLY A 111 4.63 27.65 -17.14
N ASN A 112 5.11 26.60 -16.46
CA ASN A 112 4.40 25.42 -15.95
C ASN A 112 4.30 24.24 -16.93
N GLY A 113 4.83 23.09 -16.50
CA GLY A 113 5.05 21.91 -17.34
C GLY A 113 3.78 21.39 -18.00
N ASN A 114 3.86 21.14 -19.30
CA ASN A 114 2.84 20.47 -20.12
C ASN A 114 2.63 19.01 -19.67
N ASN A 115 1.98 18.88 -18.52
CA ASN A 115 1.57 17.65 -17.89
C ASN A 115 0.16 17.31 -18.40
N THR A 116 0.07 16.48 -19.44
CA THR A 116 -1.22 16.04 -19.99
C THR A 116 -1.66 14.77 -19.27
N ALA A 117 -2.85 14.76 -18.72
CA ALA A 117 -3.48 13.57 -18.17
C ALA A 117 -3.78 12.58 -19.30
N PHE A 118 -3.07 11.44 -19.35
CA PHE A 118 -3.39 10.35 -20.26
C PHE A 118 -3.97 9.18 -19.48
N TYR A 119 -5.02 8.59 -20.01
CA TYR A 119 -5.64 7.41 -19.44
C TYR A 119 -5.01 6.16 -20.05
N MET A 120 -4.27 5.39 -19.26
CA MET A 120 -3.85 4.06 -19.71
C MET A 120 -5.04 3.10 -19.66
N PRO A 121 -5.34 2.34 -20.74
CA PRO A 121 -6.38 1.32 -20.70
C PRO A 121 -6.13 0.34 -19.55
N LYS A 122 -7.15 0.15 -18.71
CA LYS A 122 -7.10 -0.78 -17.58
C LYS A 122 -6.69 -2.17 -18.06
N GLY A 123 -5.71 -2.78 -17.39
CA GLY A 123 -5.28 -4.15 -17.70
C GLY A 123 -4.30 -4.28 -18.87
N SER A 124 -3.68 -3.17 -19.32
CA SER A 124 -2.62 -3.22 -20.33
C SER A 124 -1.48 -4.16 -19.89
N ILE A 125 -1.14 -5.16 -20.71
CA ILE A 125 -0.04 -6.09 -20.41
C ILE A 125 1.25 -5.56 -21.03
N ASN A 126 2.28 -5.39 -20.22
CA ASN A 126 3.61 -5.03 -20.67
C ASN A 126 4.55 -6.24 -20.57
N ILE A 127 5.25 -6.53 -21.66
CA ILE A 127 6.26 -7.58 -21.71
C ILE A 127 7.63 -6.91 -21.60
N LEU A 128 8.41 -7.31 -20.59
CA LEU A 128 9.76 -6.81 -20.35
C LEU A 128 10.76 -7.93 -20.53
N HIS A 129 11.86 -7.63 -21.22
CA HIS A 129 13.05 -8.47 -21.21
C HIS A 129 13.97 -7.97 -20.11
N ILE A 130 14.23 -8.82 -19.12
CA ILE A 130 15.02 -8.48 -17.92
C ILE A 130 16.04 -9.58 -17.63
N SER A 131 16.99 -9.27 -16.74
CA SER A 131 17.99 -10.21 -16.22
C SER A 131 17.62 -10.70 -14.82
N SER A 132 18.29 -11.76 -14.37
CA SER A 132 18.09 -12.35 -13.05
C SER A 132 18.49 -11.43 -11.90
N THR A 133 19.31 -10.41 -12.16
CA THR A 133 19.73 -9.42 -11.17
C THR A 133 18.78 -8.24 -11.04
N ASN A 134 17.84 -8.07 -11.99
CA ASN A 134 16.91 -6.95 -11.92
C ASN A 134 15.99 -7.08 -10.70
N THR A 135 15.85 -6.00 -9.96
CA THR A 135 15.02 -5.95 -8.76
C THR A 135 13.59 -5.52 -9.08
N VAL A 136 12.65 -5.75 -8.16
CA VAL A 136 11.28 -5.24 -8.25
C VAL A 136 11.28 -3.72 -8.43
N ARG A 137 12.11 -2.99 -7.67
CA ARG A 137 12.22 -1.54 -7.77
C ARG A 137 12.59 -1.08 -9.18
N GLU A 138 13.63 -1.67 -9.77
CA GLU A 138 14.07 -1.35 -11.13
C GLU A 138 12.98 -1.64 -12.18
N VAL A 139 12.23 -2.74 -12.00
CA VAL A 139 11.11 -3.09 -12.87
C VAL A 139 10.00 -2.04 -12.79
N ILE A 140 9.66 -1.58 -11.57
CA ILE A 140 8.68 -0.51 -11.36
C ILE A 140 9.15 0.78 -12.06
N GLU A 141 10.38 1.23 -11.78
CA GLU A 141 10.96 2.44 -12.38
C GLU A 141 10.99 2.37 -13.92
N ALA A 142 11.38 1.22 -14.48
CA ALA A 142 11.42 1.01 -15.93
C ALA A 142 10.03 1.05 -16.56
N LEU A 143 9.02 0.45 -15.91
CA LEU A 143 7.63 0.49 -16.36
C LEU A 143 7.08 1.92 -16.35
N LEU A 144 7.25 2.63 -15.24
CA LEU A 144 6.76 4.01 -15.09
C LEU A 144 7.42 4.94 -16.12
N LYS A 145 8.73 4.82 -16.31
CA LYS A 145 9.47 5.58 -17.34
C LYS A 145 8.97 5.26 -18.75
N LYS A 146 8.72 3.99 -19.08
CA LYS A 146 8.21 3.56 -20.39
C LYS A 146 6.84 4.17 -20.70
N PHE A 147 5.99 4.30 -19.68
CA PHE A 147 4.66 4.93 -19.80
C PHE A 147 4.66 6.42 -19.45
N LEU A 148 5.84 7.02 -19.26
CA LEU A 148 6.02 8.45 -18.96
C LEU A 148 5.25 8.93 -17.72
N VAL A 149 5.03 8.04 -16.75
CA VAL A 149 4.37 8.35 -15.49
C VAL A 149 5.27 9.26 -14.67
N ALA A 150 4.79 10.46 -14.33
CA ALA A 150 5.56 11.46 -13.58
C ALA A 150 5.50 11.26 -12.05
N ASP A 151 4.61 10.38 -11.57
CA ASP A 151 4.47 10.08 -10.15
C ASP A 151 5.70 9.39 -9.55
N ASN A 152 5.87 9.55 -8.23
CA ASN A 152 6.95 8.90 -7.49
C ASN A 152 6.81 7.36 -7.58
N PRO A 153 7.87 6.62 -7.99
CA PRO A 153 7.85 5.16 -8.04
C PRO A 153 7.44 4.50 -6.72
N ALA A 154 7.71 5.14 -5.57
CA ALA A 154 7.31 4.65 -4.25
C ALA A 154 5.78 4.58 -4.05
N LYS A 155 4.98 5.27 -4.88
CA LYS A 155 3.51 5.15 -4.88
C LYS A 155 3.02 3.89 -5.59
N PHE A 156 3.91 3.11 -6.19
CA PHE A 156 3.55 1.91 -6.93
C PHE A 156 4.19 0.69 -6.29
N ALA A 157 3.48 -0.42 -6.37
CA ALA A 157 4.01 -1.70 -5.94
C ALA A 157 3.73 -2.78 -6.98
N LEU A 158 4.68 -3.69 -7.12
CA LEU A 158 4.52 -4.89 -7.93
C LEU A 158 3.95 -6.00 -7.05
N TYR A 159 2.87 -6.60 -7.50
CA TYR A 159 2.21 -7.72 -6.83
C TYR A 159 2.45 -9.00 -7.60
N LYS A 160 2.67 -10.10 -6.88
CA LYS A 160 2.48 -11.46 -7.41
C LYS A 160 1.03 -11.86 -7.20
N ARG A 161 0.40 -12.39 -8.24
CA ARG A 161 -0.93 -12.99 -8.22
C ARG A 161 -0.78 -14.48 -8.52
N CYS A 162 -1.25 -15.32 -7.61
CA CYS A 162 -1.17 -16.78 -7.73
C CYS A 162 -2.55 -17.39 -7.50
N GLN A 163 -2.92 -18.39 -8.30
CA GLN A 163 -4.15 -19.16 -8.08
C GLN A 163 -3.86 -20.42 -7.27
N LYS A 164 -4.59 -20.65 -6.18
CA LYS A 164 -4.53 -21.86 -5.37
C LYS A 164 -5.94 -22.27 -4.94
N GLU A 165 -6.32 -23.53 -5.15
CA GLU A 165 -7.62 -24.08 -4.71
C GLU A 165 -8.83 -23.24 -5.17
N ASP A 166 -8.79 -22.76 -6.43
CA ASP A 166 -9.80 -21.86 -7.04
C ASP A 166 -9.91 -20.46 -6.41
N GLN A 167 -9.03 -20.12 -5.46
CA GLN A 167 -8.89 -18.77 -4.92
C GLN A 167 -7.68 -18.04 -5.51
N VAL A 168 -7.85 -16.75 -5.78
CA VAL A 168 -6.79 -15.88 -6.32
C VAL A 168 -6.18 -15.08 -5.17
N TYR A 169 -4.91 -15.36 -4.86
CA TYR A 169 -4.15 -14.63 -3.87
C TYR A 169 -3.28 -13.57 -4.53
N MET A 170 -3.17 -12.41 -3.89
CA MET A 170 -2.27 -11.34 -4.29
C MET A 170 -1.38 -10.94 -3.13
N CYS A 171 -0.07 -10.86 -3.37
CA CYS A 171 0.91 -10.43 -2.37
C CYS A 171 1.82 -9.37 -2.98
N ARG A 172 2.10 -8.31 -2.21
CA ARG A 172 3.11 -7.32 -2.57
C ARG A 172 4.49 -7.99 -2.58
N LEU A 173 5.27 -7.69 -3.62
CA LEU A 173 6.68 -8.04 -3.66
C LEU A 173 7.51 -6.95 -2.97
N SER A 174 8.56 -7.36 -2.29
CA SER A 174 9.58 -6.48 -1.73
C SER A 174 10.43 -5.88 -2.84
N ASP A 175 10.86 -4.63 -2.66
CA ASP A 175 11.65 -3.87 -3.63
C ASP A 175 12.97 -4.56 -4.01
N ARG A 176 13.51 -5.39 -3.11
CA ARG A 176 14.76 -6.14 -3.29
C ARG A 176 14.57 -7.52 -3.94
N GLU A 177 13.35 -8.01 -4.09
CA GLU A 177 13.10 -9.30 -4.74
C GLU A 177 13.42 -9.24 -6.25
N HIS A 178 13.62 -10.41 -6.86
CA HIS A 178 13.97 -10.55 -8.27
C HIS A 178 12.82 -11.19 -9.06
N PRO A 179 12.04 -10.43 -9.85
CA PRO A 179 10.86 -10.96 -10.54
C PRO A 179 11.16 -12.09 -11.53
N LEU A 180 12.31 -12.05 -12.21
CA LEU A 180 12.69 -13.11 -13.15
C LEU A 180 12.98 -14.44 -12.45
N TYR A 181 13.58 -14.39 -11.26
CA TYR A 181 13.79 -15.57 -10.44
C TYR A 181 12.45 -16.19 -10.00
N LEU A 182 11.51 -15.37 -9.52
CA LEU A 182 10.18 -15.84 -9.16
C LEU A 182 9.46 -16.49 -10.34
N ARG A 183 9.60 -15.91 -11.55
CA ARG A 183 9.08 -16.49 -12.79
C ARG A 183 9.72 -17.85 -13.13
N LEU A 184 11.04 -17.96 -13.01
CA LEU A 184 11.76 -19.21 -13.27
C LEU A 184 11.30 -20.32 -12.31
N VAL A 185 11.12 -19.99 -11.03
CA VAL A 185 10.70 -20.95 -10.01
C VAL A 185 9.24 -21.40 -10.20
N ALA A 186 8.34 -20.48 -10.56
CA ALA A 186 6.92 -20.78 -10.77
C ALA A 186 6.61 -21.42 -12.12
N GLY A 187 7.48 -21.25 -13.12
CA GLY A 187 7.25 -21.74 -14.47
C GLY A 187 6.53 -20.74 -15.40
N PRO A 188 6.30 -21.12 -16.66
CA PRO A 188 5.76 -20.22 -17.68
C PRO A 188 4.25 -19.98 -17.56
N ASN A 189 3.53 -20.78 -16.77
CA ASN A 189 2.08 -20.65 -16.60
C ASN A 189 1.71 -19.35 -15.87
N LEU A 190 0.76 -18.61 -16.45
CA LEU A 190 0.28 -17.33 -15.91
C LEU A 190 -0.72 -17.50 -14.76
N GLU A 191 -1.41 -18.66 -14.69
CA GLU A 191 -2.31 -18.99 -13.58
C GLU A 191 -1.52 -19.27 -12.29
N THR A 192 -0.37 -19.94 -12.42
CA THR A 192 0.53 -20.22 -11.29
C THR A 192 1.12 -18.94 -10.72
N LEU A 193 1.53 -18.02 -11.59
CA LEU A 193 2.08 -16.72 -11.19
C LEU A 193 1.80 -15.69 -12.27
N SER A 194 1.28 -14.54 -11.91
CA SER A 194 1.18 -13.34 -12.75
C SER A 194 1.65 -12.11 -11.97
N PHE A 195 2.20 -11.12 -12.67
CA PHE A 195 2.67 -9.88 -12.06
C PHE A 195 1.70 -8.76 -12.36
N VAL A 196 1.36 -7.97 -11.36
CA VAL A 196 0.42 -6.85 -11.49
C VAL A 196 1.06 -5.62 -10.85
N LEU A 197 1.20 -4.54 -11.62
CA LEU A 197 1.62 -3.24 -11.10
C LEU A 197 0.37 -2.45 -10.69
N ARG A 198 0.32 -2.02 -9.43
CA ARG A 198 -0.77 -1.19 -8.90
C ARG A 198 -0.23 0.04 -8.20
N GLU A 199 -1.05 1.07 -8.14
CA GLU A 199 -0.87 2.14 -7.18
C GLU A 199 -1.07 1.57 -5.78
N HIS A 200 -0.04 1.73 -4.95
CA HIS A 200 -0.08 1.41 -3.54
C HIS A 200 -0.12 2.74 -2.80
N GLU A 201 -1.32 3.19 -2.49
CA GLU A 201 -1.55 4.19 -1.46
C GLU A 201 -1.32 3.52 -0.12
N THR A 202 -0.04 3.24 0.19
CA THR A 202 0.33 2.96 1.57
C THR A 202 0.03 4.24 2.32
N GLY A 203 -0.85 4.17 3.33
CA GLY A 203 -0.87 5.19 4.38
C GLY A 203 0.49 5.34 5.07
N ASP A 204 1.45 4.45 4.79
CA ASP A 204 2.85 4.57 5.16
C ASP A 204 3.58 5.56 4.24
N VAL A 205 3.78 6.75 4.77
CA VAL A 205 4.65 7.78 4.19
C VAL A 205 6.10 7.29 4.28
N MET A 206 6.81 7.27 3.16
CA MET A 206 8.26 6.96 3.11
C MET A 206 9.05 8.13 3.73
N TRP A 207 9.09 8.20 5.06
CA TRP A 207 9.70 9.31 5.81
C TRP A 207 11.17 9.55 5.46
N GLU A 208 11.89 8.49 5.08
CA GLU A 208 13.30 8.54 4.66
C GLU A 208 13.53 9.33 3.36
N ALA A 209 12.48 9.57 2.55
CA ALA A 209 12.57 10.32 1.30
C ALA A 209 12.50 11.85 1.49
N PHE A 210 12.18 12.31 2.71
CA PHE A 210 12.10 13.73 3.05
C PHE A 210 13.37 14.20 3.74
N THR A 211 13.74 15.45 3.49
CA THR A 211 14.86 16.09 4.17
C THR A 211 14.53 16.34 5.64
N VAL A 212 15.55 16.44 6.49
CA VAL A 212 15.37 16.73 7.93
C VAL A 212 14.50 17.98 8.20
N PRO A 213 14.64 19.09 7.46
CA PRO A 213 13.76 20.26 7.62
C PRO A 213 12.29 19.98 7.24
N GLU A 214 12.04 19.16 6.23
CA GLU A 214 10.67 18.78 5.84
C GLU A 214 10.03 17.90 6.92
N LEU A 215 10.77 16.95 7.48
CA LEU A 215 10.32 16.13 8.61
C LEU A 215 10.00 16.97 9.84
N GLN A 216 10.84 17.95 10.17
CA GLN A 216 10.57 18.90 11.27
C GLN A 216 9.32 19.75 11.01
N ASN A 217 9.06 20.12 9.75
CA ASN A 217 7.85 20.83 9.39
C ASN A 217 6.60 19.96 9.59
N PHE A 218 6.65 18.70 9.17
CA PHE A 218 5.55 17.75 9.41
C PHE A 218 5.26 17.58 10.91
N LEU A 219 6.29 17.42 11.74
CA LEU A 219 6.11 17.36 13.20
C LEU A 219 5.41 18.60 13.74
N ARG A 220 5.87 19.80 13.34
CA ARG A 220 5.26 21.06 13.77
C ARG A 220 3.80 21.22 13.33
N ILE A 221 3.44 20.71 12.16
CA ILE A 221 2.05 20.72 11.68
C ILE A 221 1.20 19.79 12.55
N LEU A 222 1.69 18.58 12.83
CA LEU A 222 1.00 17.59 13.66
C LEU A 222 0.80 18.10 15.09
N ASP A 223 1.84 18.70 15.71
CA ASP A 223 1.74 19.27 17.05
C ASP A 223 0.65 20.36 17.13
N LYS A 224 0.56 21.19 16.08
CA LYS A 224 -0.45 22.24 15.99
C LYS A 224 -1.86 21.65 15.84
N GLU A 225 -2.01 20.65 14.99
CA GLU A 225 -3.28 19.97 14.77
C GLU A 225 -3.76 19.24 16.03
N GLU A 226 -2.85 18.58 16.75
CA GLU A 226 -3.14 17.94 18.03
C GLU A 226 -3.64 18.95 19.08
N GLU A 227 -2.97 20.09 19.21
CA GLU A 227 -3.39 21.15 20.14
C GLU A 227 -4.77 21.72 19.77
N GLU A 228 -5.04 21.93 18.48
CA GLU A 228 -6.35 22.38 17.99
C GLU A 228 -7.46 21.37 18.32
N GLN A 229 -7.19 20.07 18.14
CA GLN A 229 -8.11 18.98 18.50
C GLN A 229 -8.34 18.92 20.01
N LEU A 230 -7.29 19.04 20.82
CA LEU A 230 -7.38 19.03 22.28
C LEU A 230 -8.23 20.21 22.77
N GLN A 231 -8.04 21.41 22.21
CA GLN A 231 -8.85 22.57 22.55
C GLN A 231 -10.31 22.43 22.14
N SER A 232 -10.57 21.84 20.96
CA SER A 232 -11.92 21.53 20.49
C SER A 232 -12.62 20.56 21.46
N LEU A 233 -11.92 19.50 21.86
CA LEU A 233 -12.42 18.50 22.80
C LEU A 233 -12.71 19.11 24.18
N LYS A 234 -11.79 19.94 24.70
CA LYS A 234 -11.99 20.67 25.96
C LYS A 234 -13.23 21.56 25.90
N ARG A 235 -13.41 22.33 24.82
CA ARG A 235 -14.60 23.19 24.63
C ARG A 235 -15.89 22.38 24.60
N ARG A 236 -15.90 21.25 23.89
CA ARG A 236 -17.07 20.35 23.80
C ARG A 236 -17.41 19.75 25.16
N TYR A 237 -16.40 19.31 25.90
CA TYR A 237 -16.57 18.77 27.25
C TYR A 237 -17.10 19.84 28.22
N SER A 238 -16.52 21.05 28.21
CA SER A 238 -17.00 22.16 29.04
C SER A 238 -18.46 22.52 28.75
N SER A 239 -18.82 22.62 27.47
CA SER A 239 -20.20 22.92 27.05
C SER A 239 -21.18 21.82 27.48
N TYR A 240 -20.76 20.56 27.40
CA TYR A 240 -21.59 19.43 27.83
C TYR A 240 -21.75 19.40 29.36
N LYS A 241 -20.67 19.66 30.10
CA LYS A 241 -20.67 19.75 31.55
C LYS A 241 -21.62 20.84 32.05
N GLU A 242 -21.58 22.04 31.46
CA GLU A 242 -22.46 23.16 31.81
C GLU A 242 -23.94 22.79 31.63
N LYS A 243 -24.31 22.19 30.49
CA LYS A 243 -25.68 21.69 30.24
C LYS A 243 -26.12 20.64 31.25
N LEU A 244 -25.21 19.76 31.67
CA LEU A 244 -25.49 18.74 32.66
C LEU A 244 -25.74 19.36 34.05
N GLU A 245 -24.92 20.34 34.44
CA GLU A 245 -25.07 21.09 35.69
C GLU A 245 -26.38 21.90 35.72
N GLU A 246 -26.75 22.53 34.60
CA GLU A 246 -28.03 23.22 34.45
C GLU A 246 -29.21 22.26 34.65
N ALA A 247 -29.19 21.10 33.98
CA ALA A 247 -30.23 20.08 34.11
C ALA A 247 -30.36 19.54 35.55
N LEU A 248 -29.23 19.31 36.24
CA LEU A 248 -29.22 18.87 37.64
C LEU A 248 -29.75 19.93 38.60
N SER A 249 -29.44 21.20 38.36
CA SER A 249 -29.94 22.32 39.17
C SER A 249 -31.45 22.55 38.98
N GLY A 250 -31.98 22.29 37.77
CA GLY A 250 -33.41 22.38 37.46
C GLY A 250 -34.27 21.34 38.18
N VAL A 251 -33.70 20.21 38.59
CA VAL A 251 -34.39 19.12 39.32
C VAL A 251 -34.51 19.41 40.82
N HIS A 252 -33.75 20.36 41.37
CA HIS A 252 -33.65 20.63 42.81
C HIS A 252 -34.60 21.70 43.35
N LYS A 253 -35.71 22.03 42.66
CA LYS A 253 -36.78 22.87 43.22
C LYS A 253 -37.83 21.98 43.90
N PRO A 254 -37.80 21.80 45.24
CA PRO A 254 -38.90 21.17 45.94
C PRO A 254 -40.10 22.14 45.93
N GLY A 255 -41.21 21.70 45.34
CA GLY A 255 -42.53 22.30 45.58
C GLY A 255 -43.15 21.74 46.84
#